data_AF-A0A9W7LQG5-F1
#
_entry.id   AF-A0A9W7LQG5-F1
#
_cell.length_a   1.000
_cell.length_b   1.000
_cell.length_c   1.000
_cell.angle_alpha   90.00
_cell.angle_beta   90.00
_cell.angle_gamma   90.00
#
_symmetry.space_group_name_H-M   'P 1'
#
loop_
_entity.id
_entity.type
_entity.pdbx_description
1 polymer ?
#
loop_
_entity_poly.entity_id
_entity_poly.type
_entity_poly.pdbx_seq_one_letter_code
_entity_poly.pdbx_strand_id
1 'polypeptide(L)'
;MGAIHFYPNSKLQTMFLPRKATHLFSKANRVAHIIQSPTIRCSAASVSRTMASMSKDGIGVDSQDLEPIFEHKRSLRSKVRKALKNMDPIQRSQEDNAIQNTVVESSWFKTSKSVCAYISSPPLLEVDTSRIISEVLSSPAKERKRLYVPRVEDRNSNMKMLMISSVDDLIEKSMNILEPALVDSDGIQREDVMQASDPVDLFILPGLAFDKSGSRLGRSGGYYDLFLKNYQQLTKKNRWKQPLLVALSYSVQIIEEGEIPVTPFDIPVDALVSPAGFIPISTAALRRCE
;
A
#
# COMPACT_ATOMS: atom_id res chain seq x y z
N MET A 1 59.98 -41.62 20.13
CA MET A 1 59.85 -42.22 18.79
C MET A 1 58.41 -41.99 18.36
N GLY A 2 58.12 -40.92 17.61
CA GLY A 2 57.87 -40.98 16.16
C GLY A 2 56.40 -41.41 15.94
N ALA A 3 55.52 -40.71 15.23
CA ALA A 3 55.69 -39.76 14.15
C ALA A 3 54.47 -38.83 14.05
N ILE A 4 54.72 -37.65 13.50
CA ILE A 4 53.76 -36.64 13.10
C ILE A 4 53.29 -37.06 11.70
N HIS A 5 52.00 -37.32 11.51
CA HIS A 5 51.43 -37.55 10.17
C HIS A 5 50.38 -36.49 9.85
N PHE A 6 50.80 -35.57 8.99
CA PHE A 6 49.93 -34.79 8.11
C PHE A 6 49.49 -35.67 6.94
N TYR A 7 48.19 -35.65 6.62
CA TYR A 7 47.64 -35.94 5.30
C TYR A 7 46.26 -35.27 5.18
N PRO A 8 45.74 -35.04 3.95
CA PRO A 8 45.22 -33.76 3.54
C PRO A 8 43.72 -33.82 3.23
N ASN A 9 43.17 -32.63 3.07
CA ASN A 9 41.95 -32.29 2.35
C ASN A 9 41.47 -33.35 1.33
N SER A 10 40.30 -33.96 1.59
CA SER A 10 39.53 -34.66 0.57
C SER A 10 38.03 -34.49 0.78
N LYS A 11 37.45 -33.64 -0.08
CA LYS A 11 36.09 -33.68 -0.61
C LYS A 11 34.94 -33.69 0.42
N LEU A 12 34.45 -32.49 0.72
CA LEU A 12 33.04 -32.29 1.08
C LEU A 12 32.16 -32.87 -0.03
N GLN A 13 31.47 -33.96 0.26
CA GLN A 13 30.31 -34.42 -0.47
C GLN A 13 29.26 -33.31 -0.43
N THR A 14 29.04 -32.68 -1.58
CA THR A 14 27.86 -31.86 -1.85
C THR A 14 26.62 -32.74 -1.71
N MET A 15 25.99 -32.71 -0.53
CA MET A 15 24.62 -33.15 -0.38
C MET A 15 23.73 -32.23 -1.20
N PHE A 16 23.02 -32.86 -2.15
CA PHE A 16 22.03 -32.27 -3.02
C PHE A 16 20.94 -31.54 -2.20
N LEU A 17 20.92 -30.21 -2.30
CA LEU A 17 19.72 -29.42 -2.00
C LEU A 17 18.78 -29.49 -3.22
N PRO A 18 17.47 -29.74 -3.03
CA PRO A 18 16.53 -29.85 -4.14
C PRO A 18 16.36 -28.49 -4.85
N ARG A 19 16.48 -28.54 -6.20
CA ARG A 19 16.46 -27.42 -7.17
C ARG A 19 15.15 -26.58 -7.25
N LYS A 20 14.28 -26.60 -6.24
CA LYS A 20 13.01 -25.82 -6.23
C LYS A 20 12.99 -24.65 -5.24
N ALA A 21 14.04 -24.46 -4.43
CA ALA A 21 14.15 -23.34 -3.48
C ALA A 21 14.98 -22.14 -3.99
N THR A 22 15.60 -22.24 -5.18
CA THR A 22 16.47 -21.20 -5.74
C THR A 22 15.76 -20.22 -6.68
N HIS A 23 14.48 -20.43 -6.99
CA HIS A 23 13.73 -19.56 -7.92
C HIS A 23 12.96 -18.41 -7.22
N LEU A 24 12.65 -18.54 -5.92
CA LEU A 24 11.96 -17.51 -5.13
C LEU A 24 12.89 -16.36 -4.70
N PHE A 25 14.18 -16.61 -4.47
CA PHE A 25 15.15 -15.56 -4.15
C PHE A 25 15.52 -14.69 -5.36
N SER A 26 15.29 -15.16 -6.60
CA SER A 26 15.69 -14.41 -7.81
C SER A 26 14.70 -13.33 -8.26
N LYS A 27 13.42 -13.39 -7.84
CA LYS A 27 12.43 -12.34 -8.13
C LYS A 27 12.34 -11.27 -7.05
N ALA A 28 12.54 -11.62 -5.77
CA ALA A 28 12.67 -10.64 -4.68
C ALA A 28 13.91 -9.74 -4.85
N ASN A 29 15.04 -10.30 -5.29
CA ASN A 29 16.25 -9.52 -5.59
C ASN A 29 16.17 -8.70 -6.90
N ARG A 30 15.20 -8.96 -7.78
CA ARG A 30 15.02 -8.19 -9.02
C ARG A 30 14.39 -6.82 -8.79
N VAL A 31 13.74 -6.62 -7.64
CA VAL A 31 13.20 -5.31 -7.22
C VAL A 31 14.31 -4.38 -6.69
N ALA A 32 15.48 -4.93 -6.29
CA ALA A 32 16.50 -4.17 -5.55
C ALA A 32 17.73 -3.69 -6.36
N HIS A 33 17.94 -4.10 -7.63
CA HIS A 33 19.24 -3.87 -8.31
C HIS A 33 19.22 -3.19 -9.71
N ILE A 34 18.11 -2.59 -10.16
CA ILE A 34 18.06 -1.90 -11.47
C ILE A 34 17.85 -0.39 -11.29
N ILE A 35 18.75 0.32 -10.61
CA ILE A 35 18.94 1.78 -10.80
C ILE A 35 20.41 2.15 -10.49
N GLN A 36 21.31 2.00 -11.47
CA GLN A 36 22.47 2.89 -11.60
C GLN A 36 22.21 3.79 -12.80
N SER A 37 22.40 5.09 -12.59
CA SER A 37 22.00 6.21 -13.46
C SER A 37 22.72 6.24 -14.83
N PRO A 38 22.26 7.07 -15.79
CA PRO A 38 22.68 8.46 -15.79
C PRO A 38 21.57 9.51 -16.02
N THR A 39 21.91 10.71 -15.56
CA THR A 39 21.18 11.97 -15.52
C THR A 39 20.71 12.45 -16.90
N ILE A 40 19.43 12.77 -17.05
CA ILE A 40 18.92 13.57 -18.18
C ILE A 40 18.23 14.81 -17.61
N ARG A 41 18.76 15.98 -17.97
CA ARG A 41 18.12 17.29 -17.75
C ARG A 41 16.92 17.41 -18.69
N CYS A 42 15.74 17.66 -18.15
CA CYS A 42 14.61 18.18 -18.92
C CYS A 42 14.23 19.57 -18.41
N SER A 43 14.12 20.50 -19.36
CA SER A 43 13.79 21.91 -19.18
C SER A 43 12.35 22.12 -18.71
N ALA A 44 12.15 23.18 -17.92
CA ALA A 44 10.85 23.63 -17.47
C ALA A 44 10.02 24.17 -18.66
N ALA A 45 8.92 23.50 -18.97
CA ALA A 45 7.82 24.07 -19.73
C ALA A 45 6.59 24.14 -18.83
N SER A 46 6.11 25.36 -18.60
CA SER A 46 4.91 25.67 -17.82
C SER A 46 3.67 25.14 -18.54
N VAL A 47 3.06 24.08 -18.00
CA VAL A 47 1.75 23.61 -18.45
C VAL A 47 0.74 23.94 -17.34
N SER A 48 -0.06 24.97 -17.61
CA SER A 48 -1.20 25.35 -16.78
C SER A 48 -2.19 24.19 -16.76
N ARG A 49 -2.50 23.69 -15.55
CA ARG A 49 -3.37 22.52 -15.34
C ARG A 49 -4.76 23.02 -14.96
N THR A 50 -5.72 22.87 -15.87
CA THR A 50 -7.13 23.12 -15.59
C THR A 50 -7.64 22.11 -14.55
N MET A 51 -8.24 22.62 -13.48
CA MET A 51 -8.89 21.81 -12.43
C MET A 51 -9.99 20.97 -13.07
N ALA A 52 -9.90 19.64 -12.95
CA ALA A 52 -10.98 18.74 -13.34
C ALA A 52 -12.15 18.96 -12.37
N SER A 53 -13.28 19.45 -12.89
CA SER A 53 -14.51 19.57 -12.12
C SER A 53 -15.06 18.18 -11.83
N MET A 54 -15.08 17.77 -10.56
CA MET A 54 -15.90 16.65 -10.13
C MET A 54 -17.36 17.00 -10.38
N SER A 55 -18.08 16.12 -11.08
CA SER A 55 -19.51 16.23 -11.35
C SER A 55 -20.27 16.36 -10.02
N LYS A 56 -21.00 17.47 -9.91
CA LYS A 56 -21.85 17.86 -8.77
C LYS A 56 -23.09 16.99 -8.73
N ASP A 57 -23.06 15.92 -7.95
CA ASP A 57 -24.26 15.32 -7.41
C ASP A 57 -24.25 15.45 -5.88
N GLY A 58 -25.00 16.43 -5.37
CA GLY A 58 -25.72 16.28 -4.09
C GLY A 58 -25.11 16.83 -2.80
N ILE A 59 -24.08 17.66 -2.80
CA ILE A 59 -23.72 18.49 -1.62
C ILE A 59 -23.31 19.88 -2.10
N GLY A 60 -24.13 20.89 -1.82
CA GLY A 60 -23.87 22.29 -2.16
C GLY A 60 -22.79 22.90 -1.27
N VAL A 61 -21.55 22.44 -1.40
CA VAL A 61 -20.39 23.14 -0.82
C VAL A 61 -19.89 24.14 -1.87
N ASP A 62 -19.84 25.42 -1.52
CA ASP A 62 -19.30 26.44 -2.42
C ASP A 62 -17.80 26.17 -2.66
N SER A 63 -17.41 26.22 -3.93
CA SER A 63 -16.02 26.06 -4.36
C SER A 63 -15.08 27.10 -3.75
N GLN A 64 -15.58 28.29 -3.39
CA GLN A 64 -14.76 29.35 -2.78
C GLN A 64 -14.36 29.02 -1.33
N ASP A 65 -15.17 28.27 -0.59
CA ASP A 65 -14.91 27.92 0.81
C ASP A 65 -13.86 26.80 0.97
N LEU A 66 -13.61 26.02 -0.08
CA LEU A 66 -12.69 24.88 -0.06
C LEU A 66 -11.27 25.24 -0.51
N GLU A 67 -11.06 26.37 -1.19
CA GLU A 67 -9.73 26.73 -1.72
C GLU A 67 -8.67 26.85 -0.60
N PRO A 68 -8.91 27.52 0.54
CA PRO A 68 -7.94 27.58 1.63
C PRO A 68 -7.55 26.19 2.17
N ILE A 69 -8.51 25.26 2.22
CA ILE A 69 -8.26 23.87 2.61
C ILE A 69 -7.33 23.20 1.60
N PHE A 70 -7.58 23.36 0.30
CA PHE A 70 -6.75 22.75 -0.74
C PHE A 70 -5.34 23.33 -0.81
N GLU A 71 -5.18 24.65 -0.61
CA GLU A 71 -3.88 25.30 -0.50
C GLU A 71 -3.09 24.77 0.69
N HIS A 72 -3.71 24.65 1.86
CA HIS A 72 -3.07 24.11 3.04
C HIS A 72 -2.67 22.63 2.84
N LYS A 73 -3.56 21.79 2.27
CA LYS A 73 -3.20 20.42 1.86
C LYS A 73 -2.00 20.41 0.91
N ARG A 74 -1.90 21.34 -0.05
CA ARG A 74 -0.80 21.41 -1.01
C ARG A 74 0.53 21.72 -0.33
N SER A 75 0.54 22.68 0.61
CA SER A 75 1.71 23.01 1.43
C SER A 75 2.17 21.80 2.25
N LEU A 76 1.24 21.14 2.94
CA LEU A 76 1.55 19.98 3.78
C LEU A 76 2.09 18.81 2.96
N ARG A 77 1.52 18.53 1.77
CA ARG A 77 2.07 17.52 0.85
C ARG A 77 3.51 17.83 0.44
N SER A 78 3.84 19.10 0.22
CA SER A 78 5.20 19.52 -0.13
C SER A 78 6.17 19.24 1.02
N LYS A 79 5.80 19.66 2.24
CA LYS A 79 6.58 19.46 3.46
C LYS A 79 6.86 17.98 3.71
N VAL A 80 5.84 17.12 3.67
CA VAL A 80 6.02 15.70 3.99
C VAL A 80 6.74 14.93 2.89
N ARG A 81 6.53 15.27 1.61
CA ARG A 81 7.35 14.69 0.52
C ARG A 81 8.84 15.03 0.69
N LYS A 82 9.17 16.24 1.15
CA LYS A 82 10.56 16.61 1.46
C LYS A 82 11.11 15.79 2.62
N ALA A 83 10.33 15.61 3.70
CA ALA A 83 10.72 14.77 4.83
C ALA A 83 10.99 13.31 4.40
N LEU A 84 10.08 12.70 3.62
CA LEU A 84 10.25 11.35 3.10
C LEU A 84 11.50 11.21 2.22
N LYS A 85 11.76 12.18 1.33
CA LYS A 85 12.97 12.19 0.48
C LYS A 85 14.26 12.27 1.29
N ASN A 86 14.22 12.93 2.45
CA ASN A 86 15.38 13.15 3.31
C ASN A 86 15.51 12.08 4.40
N MET A 87 14.61 11.10 4.45
CA MET A 87 14.67 10.01 5.41
C MET A 87 15.90 9.14 5.13
N ASP A 88 16.66 8.83 6.18
CA ASP A 88 17.82 7.96 6.07
C ASP A 88 17.40 6.57 5.53
N PRO A 89 18.11 6.00 4.53
CA PRO A 89 17.74 4.71 3.95
C PRO A 89 17.76 3.55 4.95
N ILE A 90 18.67 3.57 5.94
CA ILE A 90 18.75 2.52 6.96
C ILE A 90 17.54 2.65 7.89
N GLN A 91 17.24 3.87 8.36
CA GLN A 91 16.04 4.13 9.16
C GLN A 91 14.77 3.71 8.40
N ARG A 92 14.64 4.07 7.12
CA ARG A 92 13.50 3.67 6.29
C ARG A 92 13.29 2.16 6.29
N SER A 93 14.36 1.40 6.03
CA SER A 93 14.30 -0.06 6.01
C SER A 93 13.95 -0.65 7.38
N GLN A 94 14.45 -0.06 8.48
CA GLN A 94 14.09 -0.48 9.84
C GLN A 94 12.60 -0.23 10.13
N GLU A 95 12.10 0.96 9.76
CA GLU A 95 10.69 1.31 9.92
C GLU A 95 9.79 0.43 9.04
N ASP A 96 10.17 0.13 7.79
CA ASP A 96 9.47 -0.80 6.91
C ASP A 96 9.32 -2.18 7.57
N ASN A 97 10.40 -2.71 8.15
CA ASN A 97 10.39 -4.01 8.80
C ASN A 97 9.49 -4.01 10.06
N ALA A 98 9.59 -2.98 10.90
CA ALA A 98 8.78 -2.86 12.12
C ALA A 98 7.28 -2.78 11.80
N ILE A 99 6.92 -1.96 10.79
CA ILE A 99 5.53 -1.80 10.35
C ILE A 99 4.99 -3.11 9.78
N GLN A 100 5.70 -3.73 8.85
CA GLN A 100 5.25 -4.98 8.23
C GLN A 100 5.14 -6.13 9.24
N ASN A 101 6.08 -6.24 10.20
CA ASN A 101 5.99 -7.18 11.34
C ASN A 101 4.69 -7.00 12.12
N THR A 102 4.42 -5.75 12.54
CA THR A 102 3.23 -5.42 13.32
C THR A 102 1.95 -5.83 12.59
N VAL A 103 1.88 -5.60 11.27
CA VAL A 103 0.72 -6.01 10.46
C VAL A 103 0.59 -7.52 10.45
N VAL A 104 1.62 -8.26 10.02
CA VAL A 104 1.50 -9.72 9.80
C VAL A 104 1.31 -10.49 11.10
N GLU A 105 1.79 -9.98 12.22
CA GLU A 105 1.66 -10.62 13.54
C GLU A 105 0.31 -10.36 14.20
N SER A 106 -0.41 -9.32 13.77
CA SER A 106 -1.69 -8.92 14.37
C SER A 106 -2.82 -9.94 14.20
N SER A 107 -3.72 -10.00 15.18
CA SER A 107 -4.94 -10.81 15.12
C SER A 107 -5.84 -10.36 13.96
N TRP A 108 -6.08 -9.06 13.81
CA TRP A 108 -6.97 -8.50 12.79
C TRP A 108 -6.51 -8.80 11.35
N PHE A 109 -5.20 -8.88 11.09
CA PHE A 109 -4.69 -9.35 9.80
C PHE A 109 -4.86 -10.87 9.66
N LYS A 110 -4.44 -11.65 10.67
CA LYS A 110 -4.50 -13.11 10.66
C LYS A 110 -5.92 -13.66 10.52
N THR A 111 -6.93 -12.99 11.09
CA THR A 111 -8.34 -13.41 10.99
C THR A 111 -9.05 -12.92 9.72
N SER A 112 -8.49 -11.94 9.00
CA SER A 112 -9.09 -11.41 7.76
C SER A 112 -9.10 -12.47 6.66
N LYS A 113 -10.20 -12.63 5.93
CA LYS A 113 -10.35 -13.52 4.78
C LYS A 113 -10.13 -12.78 3.46
N SER A 114 -10.30 -11.47 3.45
CA SER A 114 -10.15 -10.60 2.28
C SER A 114 -9.42 -9.32 2.66
N VAL A 115 -8.37 -9.00 1.90
CA VAL A 115 -7.49 -7.85 2.14
C VAL A 115 -7.33 -7.06 0.85
N CYS A 116 -7.55 -5.76 0.93
CA CYS A 116 -7.11 -4.81 -0.08
C CYS A 116 -5.79 -4.20 0.38
N ALA A 117 -4.75 -4.23 -0.44
CA ALA A 117 -3.47 -3.60 -0.12
C ALA A 117 -2.89 -2.88 -1.33
N TYR A 118 -2.23 -1.75 -1.09
CA TYR A 118 -1.46 -1.08 -2.14
C TYR A 118 -0.16 -1.82 -2.41
N ILE A 119 0.32 -1.72 -3.66
CA ILE A 119 1.68 -2.16 -4.02
C ILE A 119 2.62 -0.99 -3.79
N SER A 120 3.54 -1.13 -2.84
CA SER A 120 4.60 -0.14 -2.59
C SER A 120 5.44 0.06 -3.86
N SER A 121 5.82 1.31 -4.13
CA SER A 121 6.65 1.65 -5.29
C SER A 121 7.75 2.65 -4.89
N PRO A 122 9.03 2.39 -5.21
CA PRO A 122 10.14 3.26 -4.79
C PRO A 122 9.97 4.75 -5.12
N PRO A 123 9.47 5.15 -6.31
CA PRO A 123 9.22 6.56 -6.63
C PRO A 123 8.18 7.26 -5.74
N LEU A 124 7.28 6.50 -5.10
CA LEU A 124 6.23 7.06 -4.25
C LEU A 124 6.68 7.28 -2.80
N LEU A 125 7.77 6.61 -2.38
CA LEU A 125 8.33 6.64 -1.03
C LEU A 125 7.33 6.25 0.06
N GLU A 126 6.40 5.35 -0.28
CA GLU A 126 5.43 4.75 0.62
C GLU A 126 6.08 3.65 1.45
N VAL A 127 5.46 3.30 2.58
CA VAL A 127 5.88 2.15 3.39
C VAL A 127 5.86 0.90 2.52
N ASP A 128 6.88 0.04 2.64
CA ASP A 128 6.92 -1.20 1.90
C ASP A 128 5.81 -2.16 2.34
N THR A 129 5.15 -2.81 1.38
CA THR A 129 4.09 -3.81 1.61
C THR A 129 4.46 -5.21 1.11
N SER A 130 5.69 -5.40 0.64
CA SER A 130 6.13 -6.64 0.00
C SER A 130 5.94 -7.87 0.88
N ARG A 131 6.25 -7.79 2.18
CA ARG A 131 6.07 -8.89 3.13
C ARG A 131 4.60 -9.18 3.37
N ILE A 132 3.77 -8.16 3.55
CA ILE A 132 2.31 -8.31 3.75
C ILE A 132 1.70 -9.05 2.57
N ILE A 133 2.05 -8.64 1.34
CA ILE A 133 1.60 -9.29 0.10
C ILE A 133 2.09 -10.73 0.03
N SER A 134 3.38 -10.96 0.32
CA SER A 134 3.97 -12.30 0.28
C SER A 134 3.34 -13.26 1.28
N GLU A 135 2.99 -12.78 2.48
CA GLU A 135 2.34 -13.57 3.53
C GLU A 135 0.99 -14.10 3.03
N VAL A 136 0.18 -13.22 2.41
CA VAL A 136 -1.10 -13.63 1.82
C VAL A 136 -0.90 -14.63 0.69
N LEU A 137 0.00 -14.35 -0.26
CA LEU A 137 0.18 -15.17 -1.46
C LEU A 137 0.90 -16.50 -1.19
N SER A 138 1.67 -16.61 -0.11
CA SER A 138 2.38 -17.85 0.26
C SER A 138 1.46 -18.92 0.85
N SER A 139 0.28 -18.53 1.34
CA SER A 139 -0.71 -19.46 1.90
C SER A 139 -1.25 -20.42 0.82
N PRO A 140 -1.51 -21.70 1.16
CA PRO A 140 -2.12 -22.66 0.23
C PRO A 140 -3.43 -22.14 -0.34
N ALA A 141 -3.68 -22.38 -1.63
CA ALA A 141 -4.82 -21.77 -2.34
C ALA A 141 -6.19 -21.99 -1.66
N LYS A 142 -6.39 -23.12 -0.96
CA LYS A 142 -7.64 -23.43 -0.24
C LYS A 142 -7.85 -22.61 1.04
N GLU A 143 -6.77 -22.10 1.63
CA GLU A 143 -6.76 -21.35 2.90
C GLU A 143 -6.36 -19.89 2.69
N ARG A 144 -6.03 -19.53 1.45
CA ARG A 144 -5.50 -18.23 1.07
C ARG A 144 -6.56 -17.14 1.23
N LYS A 145 -6.16 -16.03 1.84
CA LYS A 145 -6.95 -14.81 1.88
C LYS A 145 -7.07 -14.22 0.47
N ARG A 146 -8.24 -13.70 0.10
CA ARG A 146 -8.40 -12.96 -1.16
C ARG A 146 -7.59 -11.66 -1.07
N LEU A 147 -6.63 -11.48 -1.97
CA LEU A 147 -5.81 -10.26 -2.04
C LEU A 147 -6.23 -9.43 -3.25
N TYR A 148 -6.66 -8.20 -3.00
CA TYR A 148 -6.97 -7.24 -4.04
C TYR A 148 -5.97 -6.09 -4.01
N VAL A 149 -5.56 -5.63 -5.19
CA VAL A 149 -4.57 -4.55 -5.34
C VAL A 149 -5.09 -3.50 -6.33
N PRO A 150 -4.68 -2.22 -6.19
CA PRO A 150 -5.25 -1.13 -6.96
C PRO A 150 -4.80 -1.17 -8.42
N ARG A 151 -5.71 -0.82 -9.32
CA ARG A 151 -5.46 -0.50 -10.72
C ARG A 151 -6.08 0.85 -11.05
N VAL A 152 -5.27 1.81 -11.48
CA VAL A 152 -5.77 3.11 -11.92
C VAL A 152 -6.28 2.98 -13.36
N GLU A 153 -7.54 3.38 -13.57
CA GLU A 153 -8.19 3.29 -14.88
C GLU A 153 -8.04 4.62 -15.65
N ASP A 154 -8.14 5.76 -14.96
CA ASP A 154 -8.01 7.07 -15.60
C ASP A 154 -7.59 8.19 -14.63
N ARG A 155 -7.58 9.44 -15.13
CA ARG A 155 -7.25 10.67 -14.37
C ARG A 155 -8.42 11.29 -13.62
N ASN A 156 -9.63 10.74 -13.75
CA ASN A 156 -10.85 11.17 -13.08
C ASN A 156 -11.06 10.41 -11.76
N SER A 157 -9.96 9.96 -11.14
CA SER A 157 -9.97 9.23 -9.87
C SER A 157 -10.59 7.83 -9.95
N ASN A 158 -10.84 7.28 -11.15
CA ASN A 158 -11.38 5.92 -11.29
C ASN A 158 -10.28 4.88 -11.04
N MET A 159 -10.56 3.99 -10.08
CA MET A 159 -9.66 2.92 -9.67
C MET A 159 -10.48 1.65 -9.42
N LYS A 160 -9.93 0.51 -9.81
CA LYS A 160 -10.43 -0.82 -9.44
C LYS A 160 -9.53 -1.45 -8.39
N MET A 161 -10.07 -2.37 -7.61
CA MET A 161 -9.30 -3.24 -6.74
C MET A 161 -9.47 -4.66 -7.26
N LEU A 162 -8.45 -5.19 -7.94
CA LEU A 162 -8.54 -6.47 -8.64
C LEU A 162 -7.81 -7.58 -7.88
N MET A 163 -8.41 -8.77 -7.87
CA MET A 163 -7.82 -9.93 -7.21
C MET A 163 -6.55 -10.39 -7.93
N ILE A 164 -5.50 -10.67 -7.15
CA ILE A 164 -4.29 -11.35 -7.62
C ILE A 164 -4.09 -12.68 -6.89
N SER A 165 -3.55 -13.64 -7.63
CA SER A 165 -3.15 -14.97 -7.14
C SER A 165 -1.64 -15.18 -7.14
N SER A 166 -0.90 -14.28 -7.81
CA SER A 166 0.56 -14.28 -7.86
C SER A 166 1.09 -12.86 -8.00
N VAL A 167 2.32 -12.61 -7.57
CA VAL A 167 3.05 -11.36 -7.90
C VAL A 167 3.28 -11.21 -9.40
N ASP A 168 3.26 -12.32 -10.14
CA ASP A 168 3.40 -12.34 -11.60
C ASP A 168 2.16 -11.79 -12.32
N ASP A 169 1.07 -11.55 -11.60
CA ASP A 169 -0.13 -10.88 -12.10
C ASP A 169 0.08 -9.36 -12.29
N LEU A 170 1.14 -8.82 -11.69
CA LEU A 170 1.46 -7.41 -11.73
C LEU A 170 2.25 -7.05 -12.98
N ILE A 171 1.78 -6.01 -13.67
CA ILE A 171 2.43 -5.42 -14.82
C ILE A 171 2.88 -4.00 -14.48
N GLU A 172 4.03 -3.61 -14.98
CA GLU A 172 4.52 -2.24 -14.85
C GLU A 172 3.69 -1.31 -15.75
N LYS A 173 3.14 -0.26 -15.16
CA LYS A 173 2.36 0.78 -15.86
C LYS A 173 3.06 2.14 -15.75
N SER A 174 2.34 3.20 -16.10
CA SER A 174 2.80 4.58 -15.96
C SER A 174 3.47 4.84 -14.61
N MET A 175 4.53 5.64 -14.61
CA MET A 175 5.30 6.01 -13.40
C MET A 175 6.01 4.85 -12.69
N ASN A 176 6.21 3.71 -13.38
CA ASN A 176 6.87 2.51 -12.85
C ASN A 176 6.15 1.93 -11.61
N ILE A 177 4.82 2.04 -11.63
CA ILE A 177 3.94 1.48 -10.61
C ILE A 177 3.42 0.14 -11.13
N LEU A 178 3.52 -0.88 -10.28
CA LEU A 178 3.01 -2.21 -10.55
C LEU A 178 1.50 -2.24 -10.29
N GLU A 179 0.74 -2.63 -11.30
CA GLU A 179 -0.72 -2.78 -11.24
C GLU A 179 -1.13 -4.14 -11.80
N PRO A 180 -2.24 -4.75 -11.34
CA PRO A 180 -2.72 -6.00 -11.92
C PRO A 180 -3.20 -5.78 -13.36
N ALA A 181 -2.96 -6.75 -14.24
CA ALA A 181 -3.63 -6.82 -15.54
C ALA A 181 -5.16 -6.96 -15.38
N LEU A 182 -5.96 -6.59 -16.39
CA LEU A 182 -7.44 -6.74 -16.30
C LEU A 182 -7.91 -8.20 -16.33
N VAL A 183 -7.12 -9.04 -17.00
CA VAL A 183 -7.34 -10.48 -17.14
C VAL A 183 -6.16 -11.24 -16.54
N ASP A 184 -6.37 -12.50 -16.19
CA ASP A 184 -5.30 -13.42 -15.80
C ASP A 184 -4.60 -14.04 -17.02
N SER A 185 -3.67 -14.98 -16.76
CA SER A 185 -2.91 -15.66 -17.81
C SER A 185 -3.76 -16.51 -18.75
N ASP A 186 -4.95 -16.92 -18.31
CA ASP A 186 -5.90 -17.72 -19.09
C ASP A 186 -6.93 -16.83 -19.82
N GLY A 187 -6.78 -15.50 -19.73
CA GLY A 187 -7.67 -14.53 -20.35
C GLY A 187 -8.98 -14.30 -19.59
N ILE A 188 -9.10 -14.83 -18.35
CA ILE A 188 -10.29 -14.66 -17.53
C ILE A 188 -10.25 -13.31 -16.82
N GLN A 189 -11.38 -12.61 -16.81
CA GLN A 189 -11.49 -11.31 -16.15
C GLN A 189 -11.30 -11.47 -14.64
N ARG A 190 -10.42 -10.64 -14.07
CA ARG A 190 -10.16 -10.66 -12.63
C ARG A 190 -11.35 -10.14 -11.84
N GLU A 191 -11.59 -10.75 -10.68
CA GLU A 191 -12.60 -10.30 -9.74
C GLU A 191 -12.26 -8.88 -9.23
N ASP A 192 -13.21 -7.95 -9.37
CA ASP A 192 -13.18 -6.62 -8.76
C ASP A 192 -13.89 -6.67 -7.40
N VAL A 193 -13.31 -6.03 -6.38
CA VAL A 193 -13.94 -5.83 -5.06
C VAL A 193 -15.37 -5.29 -5.17
N MET A 194 -15.65 -4.41 -6.14
CA MET A 194 -16.98 -3.83 -6.33
C MET A 194 -18.02 -4.85 -6.85
N GLN A 195 -17.58 -6.04 -7.26
CA GLN A 195 -18.39 -7.16 -7.76
C GLN A 195 -18.28 -8.41 -6.88
N ALA A 196 -17.50 -8.36 -5.79
CA ALA A 196 -17.29 -9.48 -4.89
C ALA A 196 -18.62 -9.92 -4.23
N SER A 197 -18.73 -11.22 -3.91
CA SER A 197 -19.92 -11.77 -3.24
C SER A 197 -19.91 -11.57 -1.71
N ASP A 198 -18.72 -11.35 -1.15
CA ASP A 198 -18.49 -11.17 0.28
C ASP A 198 -17.81 -9.81 0.53
N PRO A 199 -17.94 -9.24 1.75
CA PRO A 199 -17.19 -8.04 2.09
C PRO A 199 -15.68 -8.27 2.19
N VAL A 200 -14.97 -7.16 2.05
CA VAL A 200 -13.56 -7.02 2.39
C VAL A 200 -13.46 -6.82 3.89
N ASP A 201 -12.53 -7.53 4.54
CA ASP A 201 -12.33 -7.40 5.98
C ASP A 201 -11.39 -6.25 6.35
N LEU A 202 -10.39 -6.00 5.50
CA LEU A 202 -9.28 -5.10 5.77
C LEU A 202 -8.82 -4.33 4.52
N PHE A 203 -8.67 -3.01 4.67
CA PHE A 203 -7.93 -2.17 3.73
C PHE A 203 -6.63 -1.70 4.37
N ILE A 204 -5.51 -1.98 3.70
CA ILE A 204 -4.20 -1.40 3.96
C ILE A 204 -4.03 -0.20 3.02
N LEU A 205 -4.02 1.00 3.59
CA LEU A 205 -4.12 2.26 2.86
C LEU A 205 -2.80 3.05 2.87
N PRO A 206 -2.40 3.64 1.73
CA PRO A 206 -1.29 4.57 1.67
C PRO A 206 -1.74 6.01 1.96
N GLY A 207 -0.76 6.88 2.24
CA GLY A 207 -0.95 8.31 2.46
C GLY A 207 0.38 9.04 2.53
N LEU A 208 0.33 10.38 2.41
CA LEU A 208 1.49 11.24 2.65
C LEU A 208 1.59 11.64 4.10
N ALA A 209 0.48 12.00 4.74
CA ALA A 209 0.45 12.36 6.15
C ALA A 209 -0.78 11.79 6.84
N PHE A 210 -0.66 11.56 8.13
CA PHE A 210 -1.72 11.10 9.01
C PHE A 210 -1.66 11.85 10.33
N ASP A 211 -2.80 11.99 11.00
CA ASP A 211 -2.83 12.44 12.39
C ASP A 211 -3.52 11.41 13.28
N LYS A 212 -3.48 11.65 14.60
CA LYS A 212 -4.04 10.74 15.59
C LYS A 212 -5.57 10.77 15.67
N SER A 213 -6.24 11.68 14.96
CA SER A 213 -7.69 11.68 14.78
C SER A 213 -8.15 10.79 13.63
N GLY A 214 -7.22 10.25 12.83
CA GLY A 214 -7.50 9.38 11.68
C GLY A 214 -7.59 10.15 10.36
N SER A 215 -7.29 11.44 10.37
CA SER A 215 -7.23 12.23 9.14
C SER A 215 -6.09 11.73 8.26
N ARG A 216 -6.34 11.65 6.95
CA ARG A 216 -5.40 11.11 5.96
C ARG A 216 -5.21 12.08 4.81
N LEU A 217 -3.97 12.47 4.57
CA LEU A 217 -3.59 13.29 3.43
C LEU A 217 -3.08 12.41 2.29
N GLY A 218 -3.90 12.19 1.27
CA GLY A 218 -3.50 11.48 0.04
C GLY A 218 -2.62 12.32 -0.91
N ARG A 219 -2.23 11.73 -2.06
CA ARG A 219 -1.34 12.37 -3.05
C ARG A 219 -1.98 13.45 -3.93
N SER A 220 -3.28 13.72 -3.76
CA SER A 220 -4.18 14.65 -4.49
C SER A 220 -5.04 14.06 -5.61
N GLY A 221 -4.89 12.77 -5.93
CA GLY A 221 -5.69 12.14 -6.99
C GLY A 221 -7.07 11.65 -6.54
N GLY A 222 -7.44 11.75 -5.26
CA GLY A 222 -8.76 11.34 -4.76
C GLY A 222 -9.17 9.87 -4.95
N TYR A 223 -8.30 9.03 -5.52
CA TYR A 223 -8.61 7.63 -5.86
C TYR A 223 -9.15 6.82 -4.69
N TYR A 224 -8.44 6.84 -3.55
CA TYR A 224 -8.85 6.08 -2.37
C TYR A 224 -10.13 6.65 -1.75
N ASP A 225 -10.28 7.97 -1.66
CA ASP A 225 -11.46 8.58 -1.06
C ASP A 225 -12.72 8.29 -1.89
N LEU A 226 -12.63 8.40 -3.22
CA LEU A 226 -13.72 8.05 -4.13
C LEU A 226 -14.03 6.55 -4.08
N PHE A 227 -13.01 5.69 -4.14
CA PHE A 227 -13.21 4.24 -4.06
C PHE A 227 -13.86 3.82 -2.73
N LEU A 228 -13.35 4.31 -1.60
CA LEU A 228 -13.87 3.99 -0.27
C LEU A 228 -15.30 4.51 -0.08
N LYS A 229 -15.63 5.70 -0.58
CA LYS A 229 -17.00 6.22 -0.58
C LYS A 229 -17.94 5.28 -1.32
N ASN A 230 -17.57 4.84 -2.52
CA ASN A 230 -18.38 3.91 -3.32
C ASN A 230 -18.49 2.54 -2.63
N TYR A 231 -17.41 2.05 -2.02
CA TYR A 231 -17.41 0.80 -1.27
C TYR A 231 -18.28 0.88 0.01
N GLN A 232 -18.28 2.02 0.71
CA GLN A 232 -19.18 2.27 1.85
C GLN A 232 -20.66 2.27 1.42
N GLN A 233 -20.98 2.74 0.21
CA GLN A 233 -22.34 2.63 -0.33
C GLN A 233 -22.71 1.19 -0.66
N LEU A 234 -21.79 0.43 -1.26
CA LEU A 234 -21.98 -1.00 -1.56
C LEU A 234 -22.21 -1.82 -0.28
N THR A 235 -21.38 -1.62 0.74
CA THR A 235 -21.52 -2.30 2.04
C THR A 235 -22.86 -1.95 2.71
N LYS A 236 -23.31 -0.69 2.66
CA LYS A 236 -24.65 -0.30 3.15
C LYS A 236 -25.77 -0.99 2.37
N LYS A 237 -25.70 -0.99 1.05
CA LYS A 237 -26.69 -1.63 0.16
C LYS A 237 -26.80 -3.13 0.45
N ASN A 238 -25.66 -3.80 0.62
CA ASN A 238 -25.60 -5.25 0.85
C ASN A 238 -25.68 -5.64 2.34
N ARG A 239 -25.83 -4.67 3.25
CA ARG A 239 -25.84 -4.86 4.71
C ARG A 239 -24.60 -5.59 5.24
N TRP A 240 -23.46 -5.33 4.63
CA TRP A 240 -22.18 -5.91 5.02
C TRP A 240 -21.55 -5.17 6.20
N LYS A 241 -20.74 -5.90 6.97
CA LYS A 241 -19.85 -5.30 7.96
C LYS A 241 -18.85 -4.38 7.24
N GLN A 242 -18.58 -3.22 7.84
CA GLN A 242 -17.55 -2.32 7.33
C GLN A 242 -16.15 -2.94 7.50
N PRO A 243 -15.26 -2.81 6.50
CA PRO A 243 -13.87 -3.21 6.63
C PRO A 243 -13.19 -2.40 7.73
N LEU A 244 -12.08 -2.91 8.25
CA LEU A 244 -11.13 -2.10 9.00
C LEU A 244 -10.24 -1.32 8.02
N LEU A 245 -10.13 0.00 8.19
CA LEU A 245 -9.27 0.86 7.38
C LEU A 245 -7.97 1.16 8.14
N VAL A 246 -6.87 0.49 7.79
CA VAL A 246 -5.57 0.65 8.44
C VAL A 246 -4.60 1.35 7.50
N ALA A 247 -4.02 2.47 7.93
CA ALA A 247 -2.96 3.12 7.19
C ALA A 247 -1.57 2.73 7.71
N LEU A 248 -0.63 2.57 6.79
CA LEU A 248 0.78 2.39 7.13
C LEU A 248 1.50 3.73 7.05
N SER A 249 2.32 4.03 8.07
CA SER A 249 2.95 5.33 8.22
C SER A 249 4.36 5.20 8.77
N TYR A 250 5.33 5.81 8.11
CA TYR A 250 6.60 6.14 8.75
C TYR A 250 6.39 7.15 9.88
N SER A 251 7.34 7.24 10.82
CA SER A 251 7.26 8.17 11.95
C SER A 251 7.09 9.62 11.47
N VAL A 252 7.80 10.00 10.40
CA VAL A 252 7.79 11.36 9.82
C VAL A 252 6.49 11.75 9.13
N GLN A 253 5.58 10.79 8.91
CA GLN A 253 4.28 11.03 8.27
C GLN A 253 3.17 11.27 9.29
N ILE A 254 3.42 10.98 10.58
CA ILE A 254 2.48 11.29 11.66
C ILE A 254 2.73 12.74 12.08
N ILE A 255 1.71 13.57 11.93
CA ILE A 255 1.76 14.99 12.31
C ILE A 255 0.77 15.29 13.44
N GLU A 256 0.84 16.50 13.98
CA GLU A 256 -0.02 16.93 15.06
C GLU A 256 -1.50 16.90 14.65
N GLU A 257 -2.35 16.58 15.61
CA GLU A 257 -3.79 16.48 15.42
C GLU A 257 -4.39 17.82 14.98
N GLY A 258 -5.22 17.80 13.94
CA GLY A 258 -5.84 19.01 13.38
C GLY A 258 -5.01 19.75 12.34
N GLU A 259 -3.74 19.38 12.13
CA GLU A 259 -2.90 19.97 11.08
C GLU A 259 -3.28 19.48 9.66
N ILE A 260 -3.98 18.35 9.55
CA ILE A 260 -4.52 17.89 8.27
C ILE A 260 -5.90 18.53 8.09
N PRO A 261 -6.05 19.55 7.22
CA PRO A 261 -7.37 20.10 6.95
C PRO A 261 -8.16 19.06 6.15
N VAL A 262 -9.41 18.83 6.55
CA VAL A 262 -10.29 17.82 5.94
C VAL A 262 -11.45 18.47 5.20
N THR A 263 -11.95 17.80 4.18
CA THR A 263 -13.19 18.13 3.46
C THR A 263 -14.22 17.02 3.71
N PRO A 264 -15.51 17.25 3.41
CA PRO A 264 -16.54 16.22 3.51
C PRO A 264 -16.31 14.99 2.61
N PHE A 265 -15.32 15.04 1.71
CA PHE A 265 -14.98 13.96 0.80
C PHE A 265 -13.86 13.06 1.31
N ASP A 266 -13.07 13.51 2.28
CA ASP A 266 -11.97 12.70 2.81
C ASP A 266 -12.51 11.60 3.71
N ILE A 267 -12.02 10.37 3.51
CA ILE A 267 -12.41 9.23 4.34
C ILE A 267 -11.32 9.01 5.41
N PRO A 268 -11.66 9.11 6.71
CA PRO A 268 -10.71 8.87 7.79
C PRO A 268 -10.35 7.38 7.87
N VAL A 269 -9.18 7.10 8.45
CA VAL A 269 -8.74 5.74 8.76
C VAL A 269 -9.19 5.33 10.16
N ASP A 270 -9.34 4.02 10.38
CA ASP A 270 -9.69 3.47 11.69
C ASP A 270 -8.47 3.31 12.61
N ALA A 271 -7.29 3.12 12.02
CA ALA A 271 -6.05 2.92 12.74
C ALA A 271 -4.81 3.25 11.90
N LEU A 272 -3.69 3.46 12.59
CA LEU A 272 -2.36 3.57 12.00
C LEU A 272 -1.49 2.39 12.45
N VAL A 273 -0.61 1.91 11.57
CA VAL A 273 0.56 1.13 11.95
C VAL A 273 1.79 1.97 11.67
N SER A 274 2.61 2.11 12.71
CA SER A 274 3.87 2.85 12.68
C SER A 274 5.00 1.99 13.24
N PRO A 275 6.25 2.44 13.20
CA PRO A 275 7.35 1.73 13.85
C PRO A 275 7.17 1.60 15.37
N ALA A 276 6.40 2.50 15.99
CA ALA A 276 6.04 2.44 17.40
C ALA A 276 4.92 1.41 17.69
N GLY A 277 4.35 0.79 16.65
CA GLY A 277 3.30 -0.21 16.76
C GLY A 277 1.95 0.26 16.20
N PHE A 278 0.90 -0.45 16.60
CA PHE A 278 -0.48 -0.23 16.19
C PHE A 278 -1.14 0.87 17.04
N ILE A 279 -1.78 1.83 16.38
CA ILE A 279 -2.45 2.98 16.99
C ILE A 279 -3.94 2.91 16.59
N PRO A 280 -4.82 2.35 17.43
CA PRO A 280 -6.26 2.37 17.18
C PRO A 280 -6.81 3.79 17.35
N ILE A 281 -7.71 4.19 16.45
CA ILE A 281 -8.33 5.53 16.45
C ILE A 281 -9.84 5.41 16.60
N SER A 282 -10.48 4.60 15.76
CA SER A 282 -11.93 4.41 15.82
C SER A 282 -12.33 3.31 16.83
N THR A 283 -13.59 3.36 17.28
CA THR A 283 -14.17 2.26 18.08
C THR A 283 -14.10 0.92 17.34
N ALA A 284 -14.14 0.93 16.00
CA ALA A 284 -14.07 -0.27 15.19
C ALA A 284 -12.66 -0.90 15.17
N ALA A 285 -11.60 -0.09 15.31
CA ALA A 285 -10.23 -0.57 15.50
C ALA A 285 -10.01 -1.09 16.92
N LEU A 286 -10.47 -0.36 17.94
CA LEU A 286 -10.33 -0.77 19.35
C LEU A 286 -10.89 -2.18 19.59
N ARG A 287 -12.11 -2.45 19.10
CA ARG A 287 -12.76 -3.77 19.22
C ARG A 287 -12.07 -4.93 18.48
N ARG A 288 -11.12 -4.63 17.59
CA ARG A 288 -10.35 -5.65 16.84
C ARG A 288 -8.97 -5.89 17.44
N CYS A 289 -8.61 -5.14 18.50
CA CYS A 289 -7.37 -5.31 19.25
C CYS A 289 -7.54 -6.19 20.49
N GLU A 290 -8.77 -6.35 20.97
CA GLU A 290 -9.20 -7.29 22.01
C GLU A 290 -9.21 -8.73 21.49
#